data_AF-A0A972H5X0-F1
#
_entry.id   AF-A0A972H5X0-F1
#
_cell.length_a   1.000
_cell.length_b   1.000
_cell.length_c   1.000
_cell.angle_alpha   90.00
_cell.angle_beta   90.00
_cell.angle_gamma   90.00
#
_symmetry.space_group_name_H-M   'P 1'
#
loop_
_entity.id
_entity.type
_entity.pdbx_description
1 polymer ?
#
loop_
_entity_poly.entity_id
_entity_poly.type
_entity_poly.pdbx_seq_one_letter_code
_entity_poly.pdbx_strand_id
1 'polypeptide(L)'
;MLKEAEVVEVDTEVIAQKVFLKSIELLGGLKQLTHYRSLTWLPALARAAYAVVLKEMFNKVDDEIAKELGITRQSVRNILQANPEYAKERIKRLRDFMEEEGKTLKGHTAGAIVKLAYSMIEKEA
;
A
#
# COMPACT_ATOMS: atom_id res chain seq x y z
N MET A 1 25.92 33.70 -0.94
CA MET A 1 25.04 33.17 0.12
C MET A 1 24.19 32.09 -0.54
N LEU A 2 24.59 30.82 -0.41
CA LEU A 2 23.80 29.71 -0.90
C LEU A 2 22.57 29.60 0.02
N LYS A 3 21.36 29.71 -0.55
CA LYS A 3 20.13 29.43 0.19
C LYS A 3 20.21 27.98 0.64
N GLU A 4 20.24 27.77 1.95
CA GLU A 4 20.02 26.46 2.55
C GLU A 4 18.69 25.94 1.98
N ALA A 5 18.75 24.82 1.27
CA ALA A 5 17.55 24.12 0.85
C ALA A 5 16.84 23.71 2.14
N GLU A 6 15.67 24.30 2.37
CA GLU A 6 14.78 23.93 3.46
C GLU A 6 14.54 22.42 3.33
N VAL A 7 15.09 21.64 4.25
CA VAL A 7 14.87 20.20 4.29
C VAL A 7 13.40 20.04 4.67
N VAL A 8 12.53 19.93 3.67
CA VAL A 8 11.14 19.55 3.89
C VAL A 8 11.21 18.15 4.47
N GLU A 9 11.04 18.04 5.78
CA GLU A 9 10.95 16.76 6.47
C GLU A 9 9.67 16.09 5.95
N VAL A 10 9.83 15.20 4.97
CA VAL A 10 8.72 14.51 4.35
C VAL A 10 8.22 13.46 5.34
N ASP A 11 7.08 13.74 5.96
CA ASP A 11 6.48 12.83 6.93
C ASP A 11 6.04 11.51 6.26
N THR A 12 6.64 10.41 6.71
CA THR A 12 6.32 9.04 6.27
C THR A 12 4.84 8.76 6.45
N GLU A 13 4.23 9.26 7.53
CA GLU A 13 2.80 9.11 7.83
C GLU A 13 1.94 9.73 6.73
N VAL A 14 2.25 10.98 6.36
CA VAL A 14 1.48 11.73 5.37
C VAL A 14 1.50 11.04 4.01
N ILE A 15 2.66 10.53 3.58
CA ILE A 15 2.75 9.85 2.29
C ILE A 15 2.14 8.46 2.35
N ALA A 16 2.37 7.70 3.42
CA ALA A 16 1.72 6.39 3.60
C ALA A 16 0.19 6.53 3.60
N GLN A 17 -0.35 7.57 4.23
CA GLN A 17 -1.78 7.87 4.23
C GLN A 17 -2.30 8.18 2.83
N LYS A 18 -1.59 9.03 2.05
CA LYS A 18 -1.96 9.32 0.65
C LYS A 18 -1.98 8.06 -0.20
N VAL A 19 -0.96 7.22 -0.08
CA VAL A 19 -0.85 5.94 -0.80
C VAL A 19 -1.97 4.98 -0.40
N PHE A 20 -2.30 4.91 0.89
CA PHE A 20 -3.40 4.10 1.40
C PHE A 20 -4.75 4.56 0.83
N LEU A 21 -5.05 5.87 0.86
CA LEU A 21 -6.30 6.41 0.32
C LEU A 21 -6.41 6.18 -1.20
N LYS A 22 -5.34 6.39 -1.96
CA LYS A 22 -5.31 6.09 -3.40
C LYS A 22 -5.53 4.59 -3.66
N SER A 23 -5.01 3.72 -2.79
CA SER A 23 -5.28 2.27 -2.86
C SER A 23 -6.75 1.94 -2.61
N ILE A 24 -7.43 2.67 -1.73
CA ILE A 24 -8.88 2.56 -1.53
C ILE A 24 -9.66 3.03 -2.76
N GLU A 25 -9.26 4.13 -3.40
CA GLU A 25 -9.87 4.59 -4.66
C GLU A 25 -9.80 3.53 -5.75
N LEU A 26 -8.62 2.88 -5.91
CA LEU A 26 -8.45 1.76 -6.83
C LEU A 26 -9.39 0.57 -6.53
N LEU A 27 -9.75 0.38 -5.27
CA LEU A 27 -10.69 -0.65 -4.82
C LEU A 27 -12.17 -0.23 -4.92
N GLY A 28 -12.49 0.87 -5.61
CA GLY A 28 -13.85 1.37 -5.80
C GLY A 28 -14.25 2.48 -4.81
N GLY A 29 -13.32 2.97 -4.00
CA GLY A 29 -13.52 4.10 -3.10
C GLY A 29 -14.32 3.77 -1.84
N LEU A 30 -14.61 4.81 -1.05
CA LEU A 30 -15.30 4.70 0.24
C LEU A 30 -16.70 4.09 0.13
N LYS A 31 -17.44 4.36 -0.96
CA LYS A 31 -18.76 3.76 -1.18
C LYS A 31 -18.66 2.25 -1.30
N GLN A 32 -17.71 1.73 -2.08
CA GLN A 32 -17.50 0.29 -2.22
C GLN A 32 -17.08 -0.34 -0.88
N LEU A 33 -16.26 0.36 -0.09
CA LEU A 33 -15.88 -0.09 1.26
C LEU A 33 -17.08 -0.42 2.14
N THR A 34 -18.18 0.34 2.05
CA THR A 34 -19.39 0.09 2.84
C THR A 34 -20.11 -1.21 2.48
N HIS A 35 -19.83 -1.77 1.30
CA HIS A 35 -20.46 -2.99 0.81
C HIS A 35 -19.65 -4.25 1.15
N TYR A 36 -18.39 -4.12 1.57
CA TYR A 36 -17.58 -5.29 1.93
C TYR A 36 -18.00 -5.90 3.27
N ARG A 37 -18.23 -7.21 3.28
CA ARG A 37 -18.64 -7.95 4.50
C ARG A 37 -17.55 -8.04 5.58
N SER A 38 -16.28 -7.89 5.20
CA SER A 38 -15.13 -7.94 6.10
C SER A 38 -14.07 -6.93 5.69
N LEU A 39 -13.53 -6.22 6.68
CA LEU A 39 -12.47 -5.22 6.51
C LEU A 39 -11.11 -5.68 7.09
N THR A 40 -10.98 -6.98 7.37
CA THR A 40 -9.74 -7.60 7.90
C THR A 40 -8.50 -7.39 7.02
N TRP A 41 -8.68 -6.91 5.80
CA TRP A 41 -7.63 -6.59 4.85
C TRP A 41 -7.08 -5.16 4.97
N LEU A 42 -7.81 -4.22 5.60
CA LEU A 42 -7.34 -2.84 5.76
C LEU A 42 -5.99 -2.77 6.49
N PRO A 43 -5.73 -3.53 7.58
CA PRO A 43 -4.43 -3.53 8.23
C PRO A 43 -3.30 -4.10 7.35
N ALA A 44 -3.61 -5.03 6.45
CA ALA A 44 -2.63 -5.55 5.49
C ALA A 44 -2.30 -4.51 4.41
N LEU A 45 -3.30 -3.76 3.95
CA LEU A 45 -3.12 -2.68 2.99
C LEU A 45 -2.34 -1.51 3.60
N ALA A 46 -2.65 -1.12 4.84
CA ALA A 46 -1.92 -0.08 5.57
C ALA A 46 -0.44 -0.46 5.74
N ARG A 47 -0.13 -1.68 6.22
CA ARG A 47 1.25 -2.16 6.34
C ARG A 47 1.98 -2.17 4.99
N ALA A 48 1.29 -2.51 3.91
CA ALA A 48 1.88 -2.45 2.58
C ALA A 48 2.20 -1.01 2.17
N ALA A 49 1.32 -0.04 2.46
CA ALA A 49 1.55 1.38 2.19
C ALA A 49 2.82 1.89 2.87
N TYR A 50 2.98 1.65 4.18
CA TYR A 50 4.23 2.00 4.87
C TYR A 50 5.43 1.26 4.31
N ALA A 51 5.34 -0.05 4.09
CA ALA A 51 6.48 -0.83 3.61
C ALA A 51 7.01 -0.30 2.26
N VAL A 52 6.11 0.04 1.33
CA VAL A 52 6.47 0.62 0.04
C VAL A 52 7.07 2.02 0.23
N VAL A 53 6.44 2.88 1.01
CA VAL A 53 6.95 4.24 1.28
C VAL A 53 8.34 4.23 1.92
N LEU A 54 8.54 3.42 2.98
CA LEU A 54 9.82 3.25 3.65
C LEU A 54 10.90 2.72 2.70
N LYS A 55 10.51 1.85 1.76
CA LYS A 55 11.44 1.30 0.79
C LYS A 55 11.81 2.30 -0.29
N GLU A 56 10.83 2.90 -0.96
CA GLU A 56 11.05 3.69 -2.17
C GLU A 56 11.60 5.09 -1.84
N MET A 57 11.10 5.75 -0.79
CA MET A 57 11.52 7.11 -0.47
C MET A 57 12.70 7.18 0.51
N PHE A 58 12.79 6.23 1.44
CA PHE A 58 13.81 6.24 2.49
C PHE A 58 14.87 5.17 2.31
N ASN A 59 14.76 4.33 1.27
CA ASN A 59 15.67 3.24 0.94
C ASN A 59 15.96 2.28 2.10
N LYS A 60 15.02 2.11 3.05
CA LYS A 60 15.17 1.17 4.16
C LYS A 60 15.33 -0.26 3.65
N VAL A 61 16.06 -1.07 4.41
CA VAL A 61 16.20 -2.50 4.10
C VAL A 61 15.07 -3.33 4.71
N ASP A 62 14.81 -4.52 4.16
CA ASP A 62 13.70 -5.38 4.60
C ASP A 62 13.62 -5.59 6.12
N ASP A 63 14.77 -5.72 6.79
CA ASP A 63 14.86 -5.99 8.23
C ASP A 63 14.47 -4.77 9.08
N GLU A 64 14.80 -3.55 8.63
CA GLU A 64 14.38 -2.31 9.29
C GLU A 64 12.88 -2.11 9.17
N ILE A 65 12.34 -2.32 7.97
CA ILE A 65 10.91 -2.23 7.70
C ILE A 65 10.14 -3.29 8.52
N ALA A 66 10.67 -4.51 8.61
CA ALA A 66 10.07 -5.58 9.39
C ALA A 66 9.98 -5.22 10.88
N LYS A 67 11.07 -4.69 11.44
CA LYS A 67 11.14 -4.24 12.84
C LYS A 67 10.16 -3.10 13.11
N GLU A 68 10.11 -2.11 12.23
CA GLU A 68 9.25 -0.93 12.38
C GLU A 68 7.77 -1.26 12.28
N LEU A 69 7.39 -2.16 11.37
CA LEU A 69 6.00 -2.55 11.15
C LEU A 69 5.55 -3.74 12.01
N GLY A 70 6.44 -4.30 12.83
CA GLY A 70 6.13 -5.48 13.67
C GLY A 70 5.72 -6.71 12.86
N ILE A 71 6.30 -6.92 11.68
CA ILE A 71 6.02 -8.06 10.80
C ILE A 71 7.29 -8.84 10.46
N THR A 72 7.14 -10.04 9.89
CA THR A 72 8.30 -10.83 9.47
C THR A 72 8.98 -10.21 8.24
N ARG A 73 10.30 -10.37 8.12
CA ARG A 73 11.06 -10.02 6.91
C ARG A 73 10.47 -10.65 5.65
N GLN A 74 9.97 -11.89 5.75
CA GLN A 74 9.32 -12.57 4.63
C GLN A 74 8.03 -11.86 4.21
N SER A 75 7.25 -11.35 5.16
CA SER A 75 6.05 -10.56 4.87
C SER A 75 6.40 -9.27 4.13
N VAL A 76 7.48 -8.58 4.54
CA VAL A 76 8.00 -7.39 3.83
C VAL A 76 8.39 -7.75 2.40
N ARG A 77 9.18 -8.80 2.20
CA ARG A 77 9.56 -9.25 0.84
C ARG A 77 8.36 -9.58 -0.02
N ASN A 78 7.36 -10.29 0.52
CA ASN A 78 6.15 -10.63 -0.21
C ASN A 78 5.37 -9.38 -0.67
N ILE A 79 5.39 -8.30 0.13
CA ILE A 79 4.82 -7.00 -0.22
C ILE A 79 5.66 -6.33 -1.32
N LEU A 80 6.97 -6.17 -1.08
CA LEU A 80 7.88 -5.43 -1.96
C LEU A 80 8.14 -6.12 -3.31
N GLN A 81 8.01 -7.44 -3.39
CA GLN A 81 8.11 -8.20 -4.64
C GLN A 81 6.78 -8.35 -5.38
N ALA A 82 5.68 -7.82 -4.82
CA ALA A 82 4.40 -7.86 -5.49
C ALA A 82 4.45 -7.11 -6.83
N ASN A 83 3.95 -7.75 -7.89
CA ASN A 83 3.93 -7.16 -9.22
C ASN A 83 2.62 -6.35 -9.39
N PRO A 84 2.71 -5.02 -9.60
CA PRO A 84 1.57 -4.13 -9.69
C PRO A 84 0.70 -4.35 -10.94
N GLU A 85 1.21 -4.93 -12.03
CA GLU A 85 0.40 -5.17 -13.23
C GLU A 85 -0.70 -6.21 -12.99
N TYR A 86 -0.45 -7.18 -12.10
CA TYR A 86 -1.49 -8.12 -11.68
C TYR A 86 -2.53 -7.50 -10.74
N ALA A 87 -2.31 -6.28 -10.24
CA ALA A 87 -3.26 -5.61 -9.35
C ALA A 87 -4.59 -5.34 -10.07
N LYS A 88 -4.56 -4.86 -11.33
CA LYS A 88 -5.79 -4.49 -12.06
C LYS A 88 -6.74 -5.66 -12.27
N GLU A 89 -6.21 -6.79 -12.72
CA GLU A 89 -7.00 -8.01 -12.91
C GLU A 89 -7.51 -8.56 -11.58
N ARG A 90 -6.69 -8.47 -10.53
CA ARG A 90 -7.03 -8.95 -9.19
C ARG A 90 -8.00 -8.05 -8.44
N ILE A 91 -7.95 -6.74 -8.66
CA ILE A 91 -8.93 -5.75 -8.16
C ILE A 91 -10.29 -6.05 -8.78
N LYS A 92 -10.35 -6.29 -10.09
CA LYS A 92 -11.59 -6.67 -10.78
C LYS A 92 -12.18 -7.94 -10.17
N ARG A 93 -11.35 -8.99 -10.02
CA ARG A 93 -11.76 -10.23 -9.35
C ARG A 93 -12.08 -10.05 -7.86
N LEU A 94 -11.41 -9.16 -7.15
CA LEU A 94 -11.64 -8.89 -5.72
C LEU A 94 -12.99 -8.24 -5.49
N ARG A 95 -13.37 -7.30 -6.35
CA ARG A 95 -14.71 -6.70 -6.29
C ARG A 95 -15.78 -7.79 -6.39
N ASP A 96 -15.62 -8.69 -7.35
CA ASP A 96 -16.53 -9.82 -7.55
C ASP A 96 -16.45 -10.84 -6.39
N PHE A 97 -15.25 -11.15 -5.87
CA PHE A 97 -15.03 -12.10 -4.76
C PHE A 97 -15.48 -11.58 -3.39
N MET A 98 -15.34 -10.28 -3.11
CA MET A 98 -15.68 -9.69 -1.82
C MET A 98 -17.19 -9.44 -1.67
N GLU A 99 -17.95 -9.46 -2.77
CA GLU A 99 -19.40 -9.55 -2.77
C GLU A 99 -19.88 -10.97 -2.35
N GLU A 100 -19.14 -12.02 -2.70
CA GLU A 100 -19.53 -13.42 -2.47
C GLU A 100 -18.90 -14.07 -1.23
N GLU A 101 -17.64 -13.79 -0.87
CA GLU A 101 -16.95 -14.40 0.28
C GLU A 101 -16.01 -13.43 1.01
N GLY A 102 -16.17 -13.32 2.33
CA GLY A 102 -15.34 -12.49 3.22
C GLY A 102 -13.91 -13.02 3.43
N LYS A 103 -13.13 -13.22 2.37
CA LYS A 103 -11.74 -13.69 2.45
C LYS A 103 -10.77 -12.55 2.79
N THR A 104 -9.81 -12.86 3.66
CA THR A 104 -8.69 -11.98 4.03
C THR A 104 -7.77 -11.73 2.83
N LEU A 105 -7.51 -10.45 2.51
CA LEU A 105 -6.55 -10.06 1.49
C LEU A 105 -5.14 -10.50 1.91
N LYS A 106 -4.49 -11.33 1.08
CA LYS A 106 -3.10 -11.78 1.34
C LYS A 106 -2.11 -10.65 1.08
N GLY A 107 -0.98 -10.65 1.80
CA GLY A 107 0.04 -9.58 1.73
C GLY A 107 0.56 -9.27 0.32
N HIS A 108 0.68 -10.27 -0.55
CA HIS A 108 1.07 -10.07 -1.96
C HIS A 108 0.03 -9.25 -2.75
N THR A 109 -1.26 -9.45 -2.49
CA THR A 109 -2.32 -8.70 -3.17
C THR A 109 -2.40 -7.27 -2.65
N ALA A 110 -2.25 -7.08 -1.35
CA ALA A 110 -2.12 -5.75 -0.75
C ALA A 110 -0.93 -4.98 -1.35
N GLY A 111 0.23 -5.63 -1.46
CA GLY A 111 1.43 -5.04 -2.05
C GLY A 111 1.24 -4.59 -3.51
N ALA A 112 0.59 -5.41 -4.34
CA ALA A 112 0.35 -5.08 -5.74
C ALA A 112 -0.54 -3.83 -5.90
N ILE A 113 -1.62 -3.72 -5.10
CA ILE A 113 -2.53 -2.57 -5.11
C ILE A 113 -1.80 -1.30 -4.67
N VAL A 114 -1.06 -1.38 -3.57
CA VAL A 114 -0.30 -0.24 -3.03
C VAL A 114 0.76 0.27 -3.99
N LYS A 115 1.53 -0.64 -4.61
CA LYS A 115 2.55 -0.25 -5.59
C LYS A 115 1.94 0.48 -6.79
N LEU A 116 0.78 0.02 -7.26
CA LEU A 116 0.06 0.71 -8.32
C LEU A 116 -0.36 2.12 -7.86
N ALA A 117 -0.95 2.24 -6.67
CA ALA A 117 -1.33 3.52 -6.09
C ALA A 117 -0.15 4.49 -5.94
N TYR A 118 0.97 4.02 -5.39
CA TYR A 118 2.21 4.80 -5.24
C TYR A 118 2.71 5.32 -6.59
N SER A 119 2.79 4.47 -7.61
CA SER A 119 3.23 4.86 -8.96
C SER A 119 2.33 5.90 -9.64
N MET A 120 1.05 5.97 -9.25
CA MET A 120 0.13 6.99 -9.76
C MET A 120 0.38 8.34 -9.08
N ILE A 121 0.61 8.34 -7.77
CA ILE A 121 0.95 9.55 -7.02
C ILE A 121 2.27 10.15 -7.51
N GLU A 122 3.30 9.34 -7.72
CA GLU A 122 4.59 9.82 -8.26
C GLU A 122 4.47 10.45 -9.65
N LYS A 123 3.51 10.02 -10.47
CA LYS A 123 3.27 10.60 -11.81
C LYS A 123 2.41 11.85 -11.78
N GLU A 124 1.69 12.07 -10.68
CA GLU A 124 0.82 13.23 -10.45
C GLU A 124 1.56 14.41 -9.79
N ALA A 125 2.78 14.18 -9.26
CA ALA A 125 3.65 15.17 -8.62
C ALA A 125 4.66 15.79 -9.60
#